data_AF-A0A9N9TLS5-F1
#
_entry.id   AF-A0A9N9TLS5-F1
#
_cell.length_a   1.000
_cell.length_b   1.000
_cell.length_c   1.000
_cell.angle_alpha   90.00
_cell.angle_beta   90.00
_cell.angle_gamma   90.00
#
_symmetry.space_group_name_H-M   'P 1'
#
loop_
_entity.id
_entity.type
_entity.pdbx_description
1 polymer ?
#
loop_
_entity_poly.entity_id
_entity_poly.type
_entity_poly.pdbx_seq_one_letter_code
_entity_poly.pdbx_strand_id
1 'polypeptide(L)'
;MPSDNEELSQLAKIQADRRETLRRYFLREKSNPFTHMKGDGGTLFDPAVMRFEAMKNYQREYFKPSPRTVTGGLGFLSVLVATWFLVYKTKNDKEAKYRRGEVAYECRKVKMS
;
A
#
# COMPACT_ATOMS: atom_id res chain seq x y z
N MET A 1 22.66 -29.52 22.68
CA MET A 1 21.94 -28.37 22.07
C MET A 1 20.51 -28.45 22.56
N PRO A 2 19.88 -27.35 22.98
CA PRO A 2 18.45 -27.36 23.32
C PRO A 2 17.68 -27.92 22.14
N SER A 3 16.65 -28.72 22.41
CA SER A 3 15.81 -29.26 21.34
C SER A 3 15.08 -28.10 20.64
N ASP A 4 14.89 -28.17 19.31
CA ASP A 4 14.22 -27.10 18.53
C ASP A 4 12.87 -26.67 19.15
N ASN A 5 12.18 -27.60 19.81
CA ASN A 5 10.92 -27.36 20.52
C ASN A 5 11.07 -26.47 21.76
N GLU A 6 12.17 -26.63 22.50
CA GLU A 6 12.48 -25.79 23.65
C GLU A 6 12.76 -24.35 23.21
N GLU A 7 13.51 -24.16 22.12
CA GLU A 7 13.79 -22.83 21.57
C GLU A 7 12.50 -22.11 21.14
N LEU A 8 11.61 -22.79 20.42
CA LEU A 8 10.31 -22.23 20.04
C LEU A 8 9.47 -21.82 21.26
N SER A 9 9.47 -22.65 22.31
CA SER A 9 8.76 -22.33 23.55
C SER A 9 9.32 -21.08 24.25
N GLN A 10 10.65 -20.90 24.22
CA GLN A 10 11.32 -19.73 24.78
C GLN A 10 11.00 -18.47 23.97
N LEU A 11 11.01 -18.55 22.64
CA LEU A 11 10.63 -17.45 21.75
C LEU A 11 9.18 -17.01 21.99
N ALA A 12 8.27 -17.97 22.18
CA ALA A 12 6.87 -17.68 22.48
C ALA A 12 6.70 -16.92 23.81
N LYS A 13 7.46 -17.31 24.86
CA LYS A 13 7.50 -16.62 26.14
C LYS A 13 8.01 -15.18 25.99
N ILE A 14 9.14 -15.00 25.30
CA ILE A 14 9.71 -13.66 25.04
C ILE A 14 8.71 -12.74 24.32
N GLN A 15 7.97 -13.27 23.33
CA GLN A 15 6.93 -12.49 22.64
C GLN A 15 5.72 -12.18 23.53
N ALA A 16 5.32 -13.09 24.40
CA ALA A 16 4.26 -12.84 25.38
C ALA A 16 4.67 -11.73 26.36
N ASP A 17 5.90 -11.80 26.89
CA ASP A 17 6.43 -10.81 27.84
C ASP A 17 6.53 -9.41 27.20
N ARG A 18 6.99 -9.32 25.95
CA ARG A 18 7.03 -8.05 25.19
C ARG A 18 5.63 -7.47 24.98
N ARG A 19 4.63 -8.30 24.69
CA ARG A 19 3.24 -7.83 24.53
C ARG A 19 2.66 -7.35 25.85
N GLU A 20 2.91 -8.08 26.93
CA GLU A 20 2.40 -7.74 28.25
C GLU A 20 3.03 -6.45 28.78
N THR A 21 4.34 -6.26 28.61
CA THR A 21 5.04 -5.03 29.01
C THR A 21 4.51 -3.80 28.29
N LEU A 22 4.34 -3.85 26.96
CA LEU A 22 3.74 -2.77 26.17
C LEU A 22 2.28 -2.50 26.56
N ARG A 23 1.48 -3.55 26.80
CA ARG A 23 0.10 -3.42 27.25
C ARG A 23 0.02 -2.75 28.62
N ARG A 24 0.87 -3.15 29.56
CA ARG A 24 0.94 -2.53 30.89
C ARG A 24 1.30 -1.06 30.81
N TYR A 25 2.30 -0.71 29.99
CA TYR A 25 2.67 0.68 29.72
C TYR A 25 1.49 1.49 29.15
N PHE A 26 0.81 0.97 28.13
CA PHE A 26 -0.34 1.61 27.51
C PHE A 26 -1.49 1.83 28.50
N LEU A 27 -1.85 0.79 29.28
CA LEU A 27 -2.92 0.88 30.27
C LEU A 27 -2.58 1.87 31.38
N ARG A 28 -1.34 1.90 31.87
CA ARG A 28 -0.86 2.87 32.85
C ARG A 28 -1.05 4.30 32.36
N GLU A 29 -0.62 4.57 31.13
CA GLU A 29 -0.64 5.93 30.58
C GLU A 29 -2.05 6.38 30.19
N LYS A 30 -2.86 5.46 29.66
CA LYS A 30 -4.27 5.69 29.33
C LYS A 30 -5.12 5.94 30.57
N SER A 31 -4.85 5.25 31.68
CA SER A 31 -5.63 5.40 32.92
C SER A 31 -5.21 6.62 33.76
N ASN A 32 -4.15 7.34 33.37
CA ASN A 32 -3.69 8.54 34.08
C ASN A 32 -4.62 9.74 33.80
N PRO A 33 -5.36 10.26 34.79
CA PRO A 33 -6.29 11.38 34.58
C PRO A 33 -5.57 12.71 34.32
N PHE A 34 -4.37 12.91 34.90
CA PHE A 34 -3.65 14.18 34.81
C PHE A 34 -3.09 14.46 33.40
N THR A 35 -2.90 13.43 32.59
CA THR A 35 -2.46 13.58 31.19
C THR A 35 -3.63 13.94 30.28
N HIS A 36 -4.84 13.48 30.61
CA HIS A 36 -6.05 13.70 29.82
C HIS A 36 -6.77 15.01 30.20
N MET A 37 -6.60 15.48 31.44
CA MET A 37 -7.24 16.72 31.94
C MET A 37 -6.56 18.02 31.49
N LYS A 38 -5.32 17.99 30.99
CA LYS A 38 -4.53 19.19 30.65
C LYS A 38 -4.94 19.88 29.34
N GLY A 39 -6.01 19.46 28.66
CA GLY A 39 -6.50 20.10 27.42
C GLY A 39 -5.66 19.82 26.18
N ASP A 40 -4.38 19.48 26.33
CA ASP A 40 -3.51 18.87 25.29
C ASP A 40 -3.76 17.36 25.09
N GLY A 41 -4.78 16.81 25.74
CA GLY A 41 -5.07 15.37 25.87
C GLY A 41 -5.61 14.72 24.59
N GLY A 42 -4.84 14.73 23.52
CA GLY A 42 -5.14 14.07 22.25
C GLY A 42 -4.23 12.86 22.03
N THR A 43 -4.74 11.65 22.27
CA THR A 43 -4.10 10.35 21.97
C THR A 43 -2.73 10.06 22.63
N LEU A 44 -2.51 8.81 23.02
CA LEU A 44 -1.19 8.41 23.52
C LEU A 44 -0.20 8.31 22.35
N PHE A 45 0.92 9.03 22.46
CA PHE A 45 2.01 8.95 21.49
C PHE A 45 2.64 7.55 21.47
N ASP A 46 2.58 6.88 20.31
CA ASP A 46 3.24 5.60 20.08
C ASP A 46 4.51 5.80 19.20
N PRO A 47 5.72 5.62 19.75
CA PRO A 47 6.96 5.74 18.98
C PRO A 47 7.12 4.65 17.92
N ALA A 48 6.42 3.51 18.02
CA ALA A 48 6.47 2.46 17.00
C ALA A 48 5.69 2.87 15.75
N VAL A 49 4.50 3.48 15.91
CA VAL A 49 3.71 4.02 14.80
C VAL A 49 4.48 5.11 14.08
N MET A 50 5.07 6.06 14.82
CA MET A 50 5.84 7.15 14.22
C MET A 50 7.06 6.66 13.45
N ARG A 51 7.75 5.62 13.93
CA ARG A 51 8.86 5.00 13.19
C ARG A 51 8.39 4.31 11.92
N PHE A 52 7.24 3.65 11.95
CA PHE A 52 6.66 3.02 10.77
C PHE A 52 6.28 4.07 9.71
N GLU A 53 5.61 5.13 10.12
CA GLU A 53 5.25 6.25 9.23
C GLU A 53 6.48 6.96 8.67
N ALA A 54 7.48 7.24 9.51
CA ALA A 54 8.75 7.79 9.07
C ALA A 54 9.40 6.88 8.02
N MET A 55 9.55 5.58 8.30
CA MET A 55 10.15 4.63 7.36
C MET A 55 9.38 4.58 6.02
N LYS A 56 8.05 4.66 6.06
CA LYS A 56 7.21 4.72 4.85
C LYS A 56 7.48 6.00 4.05
N ASN A 57 7.63 7.14 4.71
CA ASN A 57 7.88 8.42 4.04
C ASN A 57 9.33 8.51 3.49
N TYR A 58 10.30 7.92 4.18
CA TYR A 58 11.71 7.88 3.78
C TYR A 58 12.06 6.71 2.84
N GLN A 59 11.06 6.00 2.29
CA GLN A 59 11.29 4.86 1.37
C GLN A 59 12.22 5.19 0.20
N ARG A 60 12.18 6.42 -0.31
CA ARG A 60 13.01 6.87 -1.43
C ARG A 60 14.50 6.92 -1.07
N GLU A 61 14.85 7.31 0.15
CA GLU A 61 16.25 7.44 0.58
C GLU A 61 16.92 6.08 0.76
N TYR A 62 16.15 5.08 1.20
CA TYR A 62 16.63 3.70 1.40
C TYR A 62 16.42 2.78 0.19
N PHE A 63 15.92 3.33 -0.92
CA PHE A 63 15.65 2.55 -2.13
C PHE A 63 16.95 2.02 -2.74
N LYS A 64 17.00 0.70 -2.98
CA LYS A 64 18.11 0.04 -3.68
C LYS A 64 17.60 -0.61 -4.97
N PRO A 65 18.16 -0.28 -6.15
CA PRO A 65 17.78 -0.94 -7.38
C PRO A 65 18.23 -2.41 -7.33
N SER A 66 17.27 -3.33 -7.40
CA SER A 66 17.48 -4.77 -7.46
C SER A 66 16.71 -5.33 -8.65
N PRO A 67 17.15 -6.43 -9.29
CA PRO A 67 16.41 -7.05 -10.39
C PRO A 67 14.94 -7.31 -10.05
N ARG A 68 14.64 -7.72 -8.81
CA ARG A 68 13.25 -7.93 -8.34
C ARG A 68 12.43 -6.63 -8.32
N THR A 69 13.05 -5.52 -7.96
CA THR A 69 12.41 -4.20 -7.93
C THR A 69 12.15 -3.70 -9.34
N VAL A 70 13.10 -3.93 -10.26
CA VAL A 70 12.99 -3.53 -11.66
C VAL A 70 11.87 -4.32 -12.36
N THR A 71 11.79 -5.63 -12.15
CA THR A 71 10.71 -6.45 -12.76
C THR A 71 9.33 -6.02 -12.25
N GLY A 72 9.19 -5.68 -10.97
CA GLY A 72 7.96 -5.09 -10.44
C GLY A 72 7.57 -3.77 -11.12
N GLY A 73 8.55 -2.87 -11.30
CA GLY A 73 8.33 -1.61 -12.02
C GLY A 73 7.95 -1.79 -13.49
N LEU A 74 8.60 -2.73 -14.20
CA LEU A 74 8.26 -3.08 -15.58
C LEU A 74 6.87 -3.70 -15.69
N GLY A 75 6.45 -4.49 -14.70
CA GLY A 75 5.09 -5.02 -14.61
C GLY A 75 4.06 -3.89 -14.57
N PHE A 76 4.27 -2.86 -13.76
CA PHE A 76 3.37 -1.70 -13.73
C PHE A 76 3.35 -0.95 -15.07
N LEU A 77 4.52 -0.72 -15.68
CA LEU A 77 4.61 -0.06 -16.99
C LEU A 77 3.88 -0.85 -18.08
N SER A 78 3.92 -2.18 -18.04
CA SER A 78 3.24 -3.05 -19.01
C SER A 78 1.72 -2.84 -19.02
N VAL A 79 1.10 -2.57 -17.87
CA VAL A 79 -0.34 -2.30 -17.77
C VAL A 79 -0.70 -0.98 -18.46
N LEU A 80 0.12 0.05 -18.31
CA LEU A 80 -0.09 1.34 -18.99
C LEU A 80 0.02 1.18 -20.51
N VAL A 81 1.04 0.47 -20.98
CA VAL A 81 1.25 0.22 -22.41
C VAL A 81 0.12 -0.64 -22.99
N ALA A 82 -0.31 -1.69 -22.30
CA ALA A 82 -1.41 -2.52 -22.73
C ALA A 82 -2.73 -1.73 -22.83
N THR A 83 -3.02 -0.89 -21.84
CA THR A 83 -4.21 -0.04 -21.83
C THR A 83 -4.19 0.93 -23.00
N TRP A 84 -3.06 1.60 -23.23
CA TRP A 84 -2.87 2.50 -24.36
C TRP A 84 -3.08 1.78 -25.71
N PHE A 85 -2.48 0.60 -25.87
CA PHE A 85 -2.59 -0.20 -27.09
C PHE A 85 -4.03 -0.65 -27.37
N LEU A 86 -4.77 -1.08 -26.33
CA LEU A 86 -6.18 -1.47 -26.47
C LEU A 86 -7.05 -0.27 -26.90
N VAL A 87 -6.84 0.89 -26.29
CA VAL A 87 -7.55 2.12 -26.69
C VAL A 87 -7.20 2.49 -28.14
N TYR A 88 -5.92 2.47 -28.50
CA TYR A 88 -5.47 2.76 -29.85
C TYR A 88 -6.11 1.82 -30.89
N LYS A 89 -6.03 0.50 -30.67
CA LYS A 89 -6.62 -0.51 -31.54
C LYS A 89 -8.13 -0.32 -31.68
N THR A 90 -8.85 -0.16 -30.57
CA THR A 90 -10.31 0.02 -30.61
C THR A 90 -10.74 1.29 -31.31
N LYS A 91 -9.94 2.38 -31.26
CA LYS A 91 -10.20 3.59 -32.03
C LYS A 91 -9.99 3.37 -33.52
N ASN A 92 -8.86 2.79 -33.91
CA ASN A 92 -8.56 2.51 -35.32
C ASN A 92 -9.57 1.55 -35.94
N ASP A 93 -9.98 0.50 -35.23
CA ASP A 93 -10.98 -0.46 -35.70
C ASP A 93 -12.33 0.23 -35.90
N LYS A 94 -12.73 1.14 -34.99
CA LYS A 94 -13.96 1.93 -35.14
C LYS A 94 -13.87 2.89 -36.33
N GLU A 95 -12.76 3.61 -36.49
CA GLU A 95 -12.54 4.49 -37.62
C GLU A 95 -12.57 3.75 -38.96
N ALA A 96 -11.97 2.55 -39.01
CA ALA A 96 -12.00 1.71 -40.20
C ALA A 96 -13.43 1.28 -40.55
N LYS A 97 -14.26 0.91 -39.56
CA LYS A 97 -15.69 0.62 -39.77
C LYS A 97 -16.46 1.82 -40.31
N TYR A 98 -16.17 3.02 -39.81
CA TYR A 98 -16.80 4.24 -40.31
C TYR A 98 -16.40 4.57 -41.76
N ARG A 99 -15.13 4.35 -42.13
CA ARG A 99 -14.63 4.56 -43.51
C ARG A 99 -15.21 3.55 -44.50
N ARG A 100 -15.45 2.31 -44.08
CA ARG A 100 -16.09 1.27 -44.91
C ARG A 100 -17.61 1.44 -45.05
N GLY A 101 -18.22 2.35 -44.29
CA GLY A 101 -19.68 2.57 -44.33
C GLY A 101 -20.50 1.48 -43.61
N GLU A 102 -19.87 0.61 -42.82
CA GLU A 102 -20.55 -0.47 -42.09
C GLU A 102 -21.48 0.03 -40.99
N VAL A 103 -21.34 1.31 -40.59
CA VAL A 103 -22.15 1.94 -39.54
C VAL A 103 -22.85 3.16 -40.12
N ALA A 104 -24.18 3.13 -40.12
CA ALA A 104 -25.03 4.27 -40.48
C ALA A 104 -24.68 5.51 -39.66
N TYR A 105 -24.76 6.69 -40.28
CA TYR A 105 -24.37 7.96 -39.64
C TYR A 105 -25.16 8.23 -38.33
N GLU A 106 -26.44 7.87 -38.32
CA GLU A 106 -27.34 8.05 -37.17
C GLU A 106 -26.86 7.29 -35.92
N CYS A 107 -26.25 6.12 -36.11
CA CYS A 107 -25.72 5.24 -35.07
C CYS A 107 -24.29 5.60 -34.63
N ARG A 108 -23.67 6.64 -35.19
CA ARG A 108 -22.34 7.10 -34.76
C ARG A 108 -22.45 7.78 -33.40
N LYS A 109 -21.64 7.30 -32.44
CA LYS A 109 -21.58 7.84 -31.07
C LYS A 109 -20.98 9.26 -31.00
N VAL A 110 -20.18 9.63 -32.00
CA VAL A 110 -19.61 10.97 -32.14
C VAL A 110 -20.13 11.53 -33.45
N LYS A 111 -20.89 12.62 -33.37
CA LYS A 111 -21.42 13.36 -34.51
C LYS A 111 -20.68 14.69 -34.58
N MET A 112 -20.49 15.24 -35.79
CA MET A 112 -19.98 16.61 -35.91
C MET A 112 -21.02 17.53 -35.29
N SER A 113 -20.64 18.16 -34.16
CA SER A 113 -21.34 19.33 -33.64
C SER A 113 -21.05 20.54 -34.50
#